data_AF-A0A7S3V2I8-F1
#
_entry.id   AF-A0A7S3V2I8-F1
#
_cell.length_a   1.000
_cell.length_b   1.000
_cell.length_c   1.000
_cell.angle_alpha   90.00
_cell.angle_beta   90.00
_cell.angle_gamma   90.00
#
_symmetry.space_group_name_H-M   'P 1'
#
loop_
_entity.id
_entity.type
_entity.pdbx_description
1 polymer ?
#
loop_
_entity_poly.entity_id
_entity_poly.type
_entity_poly.pdbx_seq_one_letter_code
_entity_poly.pdbx_strand_id
1 'polypeptide(L)'
;FFFFLFVFNYYCVFGDRQNSDLMSATKFCKMCRECEVINSNTIRQHELDICFKAILADHRKRINKNKKEKACIGRLPYEQIQKVMALVGRRHFPEKKWPLVKESL
;
A
#
# COMPACT_ATOMS: atom_id res chain seq x y z
N PHE A 1 -7.61 6.83 12.28
CA PHE A 1 -7.77 6.44 10.87
C PHE A 1 -7.58 7.61 9.88
N PHE A 2 -7.99 8.85 10.19
CA PHE A 2 -7.86 10.02 9.29
C PHE A 2 -6.41 10.42 8.91
N PHE A 3 -5.46 10.31 9.85
CA PHE A 3 -4.07 10.70 9.59
C PHE A 3 -3.43 9.92 8.43
N PHE A 4 -3.67 8.61 8.34
CA PHE A 4 -3.06 7.78 7.31
C PHE A 4 -3.58 8.10 5.90
N LEU A 5 -4.85 8.48 5.76
CA LEU A 5 -5.42 8.93 4.48
C LEU A 5 -4.81 10.26 4.02
N PHE A 6 -4.59 11.19 4.95
CA PHE A 6 -3.95 12.47 4.63
C PHE A 6 -2.51 12.27 4.14
N VAL A 7 -1.74 11.43 4.83
CA VAL A 7 -0.39 11.04 4.42
C VAL A 7 -0.42 10.35 3.06
N PHE A 8 -1.35 9.41 2.84
CA PHE A 8 -1.51 8.74 1.55
C PHE A 8 -1.74 9.75 0.40
N ASN A 9 -2.70 10.65 0.56
CA ASN A 9 -3.02 11.67 -0.44
C ASN A 9 -1.82 12.57 -0.75
N TYR A 10 -1.07 12.98 0.28
CA TYR A 10 0.14 13.79 0.13
C TYR A 10 1.17 13.11 -0.79
N TYR A 11 1.44 11.82 -0.60
CA TYR A 11 2.38 11.10 -1.47
C TYR A 11 1.78 10.75 -2.85
N CYS A 12 0.47 10.57 -2.96
CA CYS A 12 -0.19 10.37 -4.25
C CYS A 12 0.03 11.57 -5.18
N VAL A 13 -0.19 12.80 -4.68
CA VAL A 13 -0.04 14.03 -5.48
C VAL A 13 1.42 14.46 -5.69
N PHE A 14 2.36 13.87 -4.94
CA PHE A 14 3.78 14.19 -5.03
C PHE A 14 4.33 13.91 -6.44
N GLY A 15 4.71 14.97 -7.17
CA GLY A 15 5.21 14.88 -8.55
C GLY A 15 4.14 14.62 -9.63
N ASP A 16 2.87 14.48 -9.25
CA ASP A 16 1.73 14.28 -10.17
C ASP A 16 0.45 14.81 -9.51
N ARG A 17 0.16 16.10 -9.70
CA ARG A 17 -0.96 16.80 -9.01
C ARG A 17 -2.34 16.27 -9.37
N GLN A 18 -2.47 15.58 -10.51
CA GLN A 18 -3.74 15.01 -10.96
C GLN A 18 -4.02 13.65 -10.32
N ASN A 19 -2.99 13.01 -9.75
CA ASN A 19 -3.10 11.71 -9.11
C ASN A 19 -3.37 11.83 -7.61
N SER A 20 -4.64 11.78 -7.22
CA SER A 20 -5.07 11.80 -5.82
C SER A 20 -5.28 10.41 -5.22
N ASP A 21 -5.49 9.39 -6.06
CA ASP A 21 -6.13 8.15 -5.61
C ASP A 21 -5.22 6.91 -5.65
N LEU A 22 -4.07 6.99 -6.35
CA LEU A 22 -3.23 5.83 -6.64
C LEU A 22 -1.78 6.04 -6.21
N MET A 23 -1.23 5.11 -5.44
CA MET A 23 0.15 5.14 -4.97
C MET A 23 1.01 4.09 -5.66
N SER A 24 2.20 4.49 -6.14
CA SER A 24 3.20 3.55 -6.68
C SER A 24 4.07 2.93 -5.59
N ALA A 25 4.71 1.80 -5.90
CA ALA A 25 5.63 1.13 -4.97
C ALA A 25 6.76 2.05 -4.48
N THR A 26 7.33 2.87 -5.37
CA THR A 26 8.40 3.83 -5.03
C THR A 26 7.93 4.88 -4.02
N LYS A 27 6.73 5.45 -4.23
CA LYS A 27 6.13 6.44 -3.32
C LYS A 27 5.79 5.82 -1.97
N PHE A 28 5.25 4.60 -1.99
CA PHE A 28 4.96 3.84 -0.78
C PHE A 28 6.23 3.53 0.04
N CYS A 29 7.30 3.05 -0.60
CA CYS A 29 8.57 2.82 0.08
C CYS A 29 9.18 4.10 0.65
N LYS A 30 9.04 5.24 -0.07
CA LYS A 30 9.48 6.55 0.43
C LYS A 30 8.72 6.93 1.71
N MET A 31 7.39 6.83 1.69
CA MET A 31 6.55 7.05 2.88
C MET A 31 6.98 6.16 4.05
N CYS A 32 7.16 4.86 3.81
CA CYS A 32 7.59 3.93 4.86
C CYS A 32 9.00 4.23 5.40
N ARG A 33 9.90 4.77 4.58
CA ARG A 33 11.23 5.21 5.03
C ARG A 33 11.16 6.47 5.87
N GLU A 34 10.38 7.46 5.45
CA GLU A 34 10.21 8.74 6.16
C GLU A 34 9.43 8.57 7.48
N CYS A 35 8.55 7.57 7.56
CA CYS A 35 7.86 7.17 8.78
C CYS A 35 8.65 6.16 9.65
N GLU A 36 9.93 5.91 9.32
CA GLU A 36 10.81 4.96 10.04
C GLU A 36 10.30 3.52 10.14
N VAL A 37 9.34 3.14 9.28
CA VAL A 37 8.87 1.77 9.10
C VAL A 37 9.95 0.92 8.43
N ILE A 38 10.69 1.51 7.48
CA ILE A 38 11.91 0.92 6.93
C ILE A 38 13.08 1.41 7.78
N ASN A 39 13.66 0.53 8.58
CA ASN A 39 14.91 0.78 9.28
C ASN A 39 15.74 -0.52 9.34
N SER A 40 17.02 -0.41 9.72
CA SER A 40 17.95 -1.55 9.74
C SER A 40 17.51 -2.71 10.66
N ASN A 41 16.62 -2.43 11.63
CA ASN A 41 16.27 -3.37 12.70
C ASN A 41 14.85 -3.95 12.58
N THR A 42 13.99 -3.42 11.71
CA THR A 42 12.57 -3.81 11.64
C THR A 42 12.21 -4.44 10.30
N ILE A 43 12.15 -3.64 9.23
CA ILE A 43 11.63 -4.04 7.92
C ILE A 43 12.57 -3.56 6.84
N ARG A 44 12.99 -4.48 5.98
CA ARG A 44 13.86 -4.15 4.84
C ARG A 44 13.00 -3.74 3.64
N GLN A 45 13.54 -2.85 2.80
CA GLN A 45 12.83 -2.36 1.62
C GLN A 45 12.35 -3.49 0.69
N HIS A 46 13.17 -4.51 0.46
CA HIS A 46 12.81 -5.63 -0.41
C HIS A 46 11.59 -6.42 0.12
N GLU A 47 11.41 -6.50 1.44
CA GLU A 47 10.27 -7.20 2.07
C GLU A 47 8.96 -6.43 1.82
N LEU A 48 9.01 -5.10 1.87
CA LEU A 48 7.91 -4.22 1.47
C LEU A 48 7.60 -4.32 -0.01
N ASP A 49 8.60 -4.32 -0.88
CA ASP A 49 8.41 -4.49 -2.32
C ASP A 49 7.75 -5.83 -2.65
N ILE A 50 8.13 -6.91 -1.96
CA ILE A 50 7.48 -8.23 -2.10
C ILE A 50 6.01 -8.15 -1.70
N CYS A 51 5.70 -7.56 -0.54
CA CYS A 51 4.33 -7.42 -0.05
C CYS A 51 3.47 -6.56 -0.99
N PHE A 52 4.02 -5.44 -1.49
CA PHE A 52 3.36 -4.56 -2.44
C PHE A 52 3.04 -5.30 -3.74
N LYS A 53 4.02 -6.01 -4.31
CA LYS A 53 3.84 -6.79 -5.55
C LYS A 53 2.82 -7.92 -5.37
N ALA A 54 2.78 -8.57 -4.21
CA ALA A 54 1.80 -9.60 -3.91
C ALA A 54 0.36 -9.05 -3.95
N ILE A 55 0.11 -7.92 -3.27
CA ILE A 55 -1.21 -7.26 -3.28
C ILE A 55 -1.54 -6.68 -4.65
N LEU A 56 -0.58 -6.10 -5.36
CA LEU A 56 -0.76 -5.61 -6.72
C LEU A 56 -1.15 -6.72 -7.70
N ALA A 57 -0.52 -7.90 -7.59
CA ALA A 57 -0.86 -9.06 -8.41
C ALA A 57 -2.26 -9.59 -8.11
N ASP A 58 -2.65 -9.68 -6.83
CA ASP A 58 -4.01 -10.08 -6.42
C ASP A 58 -5.05 -9.08 -6.93
N HIS A 59 -4.80 -7.78 -6.74
CA HIS A 59 -5.67 -6.71 -7.22
C HIS A 59 -5.86 -6.76 -8.74
N ARG A 60 -4.78 -6.99 -9.50
CA ARG A 60 -4.83 -7.15 -10.97
C ARG A 60 -5.67 -8.36 -11.39
N LYS A 61 -5.54 -9.50 -10.69
CA LYS A 61 -6.36 -10.70 -10.96
C LYS A 61 -7.85 -10.42 -10.78
N ARG A 62 -8.23 -9.67 -9.73
CA ARG A 62 -9.63 -9.29 -9.47
C ARG A 62 -10.17 -8.35 -10.55
N ILE A 63 -9.41 -7.34 -10.99
CA ILE A 63 -9.82 -6.42 -12.07
C ILE A 63 -10.02 -7.16 -13.40
N ASN A 64 -9.07 -8.03 -13.79
CA ASN A 64 -9.15 -8.75 -15.06
C ASN A 64 -10.40 -9.64 -15.17
N LYS A 65 -10.87 -10.20 -14.05
CA LYS A 65 -12.12 -10.98 -13.99
C LYS A 65 -13.36 -10.12 -14.34
N ASN A 66 -13.30 -8.82 -14.10
CA ASN A 66 -14.42 -7.89 -14.24
C ASN A 66 -14.45 -7.13 -15.59
N LYS A 67 -13.60 -7.49 -16.56
CA LYS A 67 -13.63 -7.07 -17.98
C LYS A 67 -13.76 -5.55 -18.28
N LYS A 68 -13.43 -4.66 -17.35
CA LYS A 68 -13.25 -3.23 -17.62
C LYS A 68 -11.94 -2.71 -17.01
N GLU A 69 -11.16 -2.05 -17.88
CA GLU A 69 -10.19 -0.98 -17.60
C GLU A 69 -8.71 -1.27 -17.34
N LYS A 70 -7.92 -0.41 -18.01
CA LYS A 70 -6.45 -0.30 -18.07
C LYS A 70 -5.84 0.54 -16.93
N ALA A 71 -6.54 0.87 -15.85
CA ALA A 71 -6.21 2.07 -15.08
C ALA A 71 -5.11 1.94 -13.98
N CYS A 72 -4.72 0.73 -13.55
CA CYS A 72 -3.90 0.57 -12.34
C CYS A 72 -2.54 -0.10 -12.59
N ILE A 73 -1.81 0.29 -13.65
CA ILE A 73 -0.51 -0.31 -13.95
C ILE A 73 0.52 0.13 -12.89
N GLY A 74 0.82 -0.76 -11.94
CA GLY A 74 1.89 -0.56 -10.95
C GLY A 74 1.53 0.35 -9.78
N ARG A 75 0.26 0.77 -9.66
CA ARG A 75 -0.23 1.62 -8.57
C ARG A 75 -1.39 0.96 -7.83
N LEU A 76 -1.54 1.28 -6.55
CA LEU A 76 -2.56 0.73 -5.66
C LEU A 76 -3.39 1.86 -5.03
N PRO A 77 -4.73 1.70 -4.91
CA PRO A 77 -5.56 2.62 -4.16
C PRO A 77 -5.38 2.42 -2.65
N TYR A 78 -5.87 3.38 -1.87
CA TYR A 78 -5.72 3.44 -0.41
C TYR A 78 -6.08 2.13 0.30
N GLU A 79 -7.22 1.53 -0.03
CA GLU A 79 -7.68 0.27 0.58
C GLU A 79 -6.68 -0.88 0.40
N GLN A 80 -6.03 -0.95 -0.75
CA GLN A 80 -5.06 -2.00 -1.03
C GLN A 80 -3.72 -1.69 -0.36
N ILE A 81 -3.33 -0.42 -0.24
CA ILE A 81 -2.17 -0.01 0.57
C ILE A 81 -2.36 -0.38 2.04
N GLN A 82 -3.57 -0.23 2.59
CA GLN A 82 -3.86 -0.69 3.94
C GLN A 82 -3.66 -2.21 4.08
N LYS A 83 -4.02 -3.00 3.07
CA LYS A 83 -3.75 -4.45 3.06
C LYS A 83 -2.25 -4.76 3.01
N VAL A 84 -1.46 -4.00 2.25
CA VAL A 84 0.01 -4.12 2.26
C VAL A 84 0.54 -3.87 3.67
N MET A 85 0.13 -2.78 4.32
CA MET A 85 0.55 -2.44 5.69
C MET A 85 0.11 -3.51 6.70
N ALA A 86 -1.11 -4.04 6.59
CA ALA A 86 -1.58 -5.11 7.45
C ALA A 86 -0.79 -6.41 7.24
N LEU A 87 -0.44 -6.76 6.00
CA LEU A 87 0.37 -7.94 5.67
C LEU A 87 1.78 -7.82 6.26
N VAL A 88 2.42 -6.68 6.08
CA VAL A 88 3.74 -6.36 6.64
C VAL A 88 3.70 -6.37 8.16
N GLY A 89 2.68 -5.74 8.74
CA GLY A 89 2.44 -5.70 10.18
C GLY A 89 2.31 -7.08 10.80
N ARG A 90 1.53 -7.98 10.19
CA ARG A 90 1.38 -9.37 10.66
C ARG A 90 2.69 -10.16 10.61
N ARG A 91 3.52 -9.92 9.59
CA ARG A 91 4.78 -10.65 9.40
C ARG A 91 5.85 -10.22 10.40
N HIS A 92 5.96 -8.93 10.71
CA HIS A 92 7.00 -8.40 11.60
C HIS A 92 6.53 -8.20 13.05
N PHE A 93 5.22 -8.06 13.29
CA PHE A 93 4.65 -7.80 14.61
C PHE A 93 3.45 -8.72 14.86
N PRO A 94 3.66 -10.04 15.00
CA PRO A 94 2.59 -11.02 15.15
C PRO A 94 1.80 -10.85 16.45
N GLU A 95 2.42 -10.30 17.49
CA GLU A 95 1.79 -10.13 18.82
C GLU A 95 0.80 -8.96 18.88
N LYS A 96 0.83 -8.05 17.90
CA LYS A 96 -0.08 -6.90 17.84
C LYS A 96 -1.31 -7.24 17.00
N LYS A 97 -2.50 -6.94 17.53
CA LYS A 97 -3.74 -6.99 16.74
C LYS A 97 -3.74 -5.87 15.70
N TRP A 98 -3.38 -6.21 14.47
CA TRP A 98 -3.49 -5.29 13.34
C TRP A 98 -4.95 -5.16 12.90
N PRO A 99 -5.45 -3.93 12.69
CA PRO A 99 -6.83 -3.74 12.26
C PRO A 99 -7.03 -4.48 10.94
N LEU A 100 -7.99 -5.40 10.94
CA LEU A 100 -8.52 -5.96 9.70
C LEU A 100 -9.07 -4.77 8.92
N VAL A 101 -8.55 -4.54 7.72
CA VAL A 101 -9.24 -3.70 6.73
C VAL A 101 -10.61 -4.35 6.58
N LYS A 102 -11.64 -3.74 7.20
CA LYS A 102 -13.00 -4.22 7.06
C LYS A 102 -13.26 -4.25 5.57
N GLU A 103 -13.56 -5.43 5.02
CA GLU A 103 -14.15 -5.51 3.70
C GLU A 103 -15.42 -4.67 3.78
N SER A 104 -15.38 -3.49 3.17
CA SER A 104 -16.51 -2.59 3.11
C SER A 104 -17.64 -3.32 2.39
N LEU A 105 -18.65 -3.70 3.16
CA LEU A 105 -20.01 -4.02 2.71
C LEU A 105 -20.59 -2.85 1.92
#